data_AF-A0A8X6HY51-F1
#
_entry.id   AF-A0A8X6HY51-F1
#
_cell.length_a   1.000
_cell.length_b   1.000
_cell.length_c   1.000
_cell.angle_alpha   90.00
_cell.angle_beta   90.00
_cell.angle_gamma   90.00
#
_symmetry.space_group_name_H-M   'P 1'
#
loop_
_entity.id
_entity.type
_entity.pdbx_description
1 polymer ?
#
loop_
_entity_poly.entity_id
_entity_poly.type
_entity_poly.pdbx_seq_one_letter_code
_entity_poly.pdbx_strand_id
1 'polypeptide(L)'
;HTARLSAYSVIMQFHHLFFLFAIFSCAYSAIEEKCPSTNIKPCTCRTYFDGACIITCSLSSQKDIDRIGDIPNLCDGHVHFVLVHSKVDGIPAKLWKVLLSSKTVDVTIKHAGVKGLIPPGTESIPKAYTSGEAVIKIDHSKVGEWDWKQFSNFYSEKELTLVIDDTPLSALGDDFASIASGQVHKITIDSTGLSSIKNQQFASFPDLSSLALQNNKLTSVSRSMLAKPANKLQFLHLNGNSLTSLPEDLFSEMPALEVVYLRDNQLTSLPQNLLQSVSTTLQRVDFVNNPWECNCQLLWITKNAKTHLNMGVCATPENLANKKIRNLSSLLEC
;
A
#
# COMPACT_ATOMS: atom_id res chain seq x y z
N HIS A 1 -84.19 15.27 5.35
CA HIS A 1 -83.94 14.99 3.93
C HIS A 1 -82.64 14.20 3.77
N THR A 2 -82.80 12.87 3.79
CA THR A 2 -82.11 11.86 2.96
C THR A 2 -80.72 12.20 2.42
N ALA A 3 -79.67 11.71 3.11
CA ALA A 3 -78.49 11.02 2.54
C ALA A 3 -77.39 10.84 3.61
N ARG A 4 -77.67 10.02 4.63
CA ARG A 4 -76.65 9.43 5.51
C ARG A 4 -77.14 8.02 5.85
N LEU A 5 -76.74 7.05 5.02
CA LEU A 5 -76.62 5.62 5.34
C LEU A 5 -76.24 4.84 4.06
N SER A 6 -75.30 3.91 4.23
CA SER A 6 -74.76 2.97 3.24
C SER A 6 -73.86 3.61 2.17
N ALA A 7 -72.61 3.20 1.94
CA ALA A 7 -71.88 2.02 2.36
C ALA A 7 -70.39 2.40 2.37
N TYR A 8 -69.59 2.22 3.42
CA TYR A 8 -69.14 0.93 3.95
C TYR A 8 -68.89 -0.19 2.92
N SER A 9 -68.72 0.18 1.63
CA SER A 9 -68.33 -0.72 0.53
C SER A 9 -67.23 -0.12 -0.36
N VAL A 10 -66.71 1.08 -0.05
CA VAL A 10 -65.72 1.77 -0.92
C VAL A 10 -64.32 1.87 -0.25
N ILE A 11 -64.17 1.46 1.01
CA ILE A 11 -62.90 1.57 1.77
C ILE A 11 -62.11 0.24 1.80
N MET A 12 -62.62 -0.85 1.20
CA MET A 12 -61.95 -2.16 1.20
C MET A 12 -61.69 -2.74 -0.20
N GLN A 13 -61.55 -1.90 -1.22
CA GLN A 13 -61.12 -2.33 -2.57
C GLN A 13 -60.10 -1.38 -3.24
N PHE A 14 -59.50 -0.45 -2.48
CA PHE A 14 -58.47 0.47 -3.00
C PHE A 14 -57.10 0.35 -2.30
N HIS A 15 -56.86 -0.72 -1.52
CA HIS A 15 -55.56 -0.98 -0.88
C HIS A 15 -54.79 -2.20 -1.42
N HIS A 16 -55.33 -2.94 -2.40
CA HIS A 16 -54.63 -4.09 -2.99
C HIS A 16 -54.17 -3.92 -4.44
N LEU A 17 -54.43 -2.78 -5.10
CA LEU A 17 -53.97 -2.53 -6.48
C LEU A 17 -52.95 -1.39 -6.66
N PHE A 18 -52.57 -0.67 -5.60
CA PHE A 18 -51.45 0.29 -5.65
C PHE A 18 -50.18 -0.20 -4.94
N PHE A 19 -50.19 -1.45 -4.45
CA PHE A 19 -49.03 -2.15 -3.90
C PHE A 19 -48.54 -3.30 -4.82
N LEU A 20 -48.82 -3.19 -6.12
CA LEU A 20 -48.28 -4.07 -7.17
C LEU A 20 -47.69 -3.28 -8.35
N PHE A 21 -47.37 -2.00 -8.13
CA PHE A 21 -46.55 -1.16 -9.04
C PHE A 21 -45.36 -0.52 -8.30
N ALA A 22 -44.88 -1.19 -7.25
CA ALA A 22 -43.51 -1.08 -6.77
C ALA A 22 -42.84 -2.44 -6.87
N ILE A 23 -43.07 -3.15 -7.97
CA ILE A 23 -42.23 -4.28 -8.36
C ILE A 23 -40.92 -3.66 -8.81
N PHE A 24 -39.96 -3.58 -7.88
CA PHE A 24 -38.55 -3.85 -8.13
C PHE A 24 -38.04 -3.50 -9.54
N SER A 25 -38.20 -2.26 -9.98
CA SER A 25 -37.27 -1.70 -10.94
C SER A 25 -36.08 -1.18 -10.13
N CYS A 26 -35.37 -2.09 -9.47
CA CYS A 26 -33.93 -1.96 -9.53
C CYS A 26 -33.66 -1.93 -11.03
N ALA A 27 -33.42 -0.74 -11.58
CA ALA A 27 -32.72 -0.63 -12.83
C ALA A 27 -31.39 -1.34 -12.56
N TYR A 28 -31.36 -2.64 -12.85
CA TYR A 28 -30.15 -3.36 -13.13
C TYR A 28 -29.63 -2.63 -14.37
N SER A 29 -28.86 -1.56 -14.15
CA SER A 29 -28.05 -0.99 -15.21
C SER A 29 -27.25 -2.18 -15.71
N ALA A 30 -27.56 -2.65 -16.93
CA ALA A 30 -26.84 -3.75 -17.54
C ALA A 30 -25.36 -3.38 -17.40
N ILE A 31 -24.60 -4.22 -16.70
CA ILE A 31 -23.18 -3.96 -16.47
C ILE A 31 -22.56 -3.89 -17.86
N GLU A 32 -22.13 -2.70 -18.25
CA GLU A 32 -21.54 -2.48 -19.56
C GLU A 32 -20.28 -3.35 -19.66
N GLU A 33 -20.23 -4.21 -20.68
CA GLU A 33 -19.10 -5.11 -20.88
C GLU A 33 -17.86 -4.27 -21.19
N LYS A 34 -16.97 -4.13 -20.20
CA LYS A 34 -15.74 -3.31 -20.33
C LYS A 34 -14.56 -4.09 -20.90
N CYS A 35 -14.77 -5.37 -21.18
CA CYS A 35 -13.79 -6.21 -21.85
C CYS A 35 -13.74 -5.93 -23.35
N PRO A 36 -12.57 -6.04 -23.99
CA PRO A 36 -12.48 -5.87 -25.43
C PRO A 36 -13.23 -7.02 -26.12
N SER A 37 -13.94 -6.69 -27.20
CA SER A 37 -14.63 -7.68 -28.04
C SER A 37 -13.67 -8.56 -28.85
N THR A 38 -12.40 -8.16 -28.93
CA THR A 38 -11.34 -8.91 -29.58
C THR A 38 -10.80 -10.03 -28.68
N ASN A 39 -10.40 -11.14 -29.30
CA ASN A 39 -9.79 -12.24 -28.57
C ASN A 39 -8.38 -11.86 -28.08
N ILE A 40 -8.19 -11.81 -26.76
CA ILE A 40 -6.92 -11.45 -26.13
C ILE A 40 -6.10 -12.66 -25.64
N LYS A 41 -6.35 -13.86 -26.17
CA LYS A 41 -5.59 -15.08 -25.80
C LYS A 41 -4.07 -14.85 -25.91
N PRO A 42 -3.27 -15.37 -24.95
CA PRO A 42 -3.66 -16.28 -23.87
C PRO A 42 -4.18 -15.59 -22.60
N CYS A 43 -4.48 -14.29 -22.63
CA CYS A 43 -5.13 -13.62 -21.52
C CYS A 43 -6.64 -13.89 -21.50
N THR A 44 -7.23 -13.69 -20.34
CA THR A 44 -8.68 -13.68 -20.14
C THR A 44 -9.10 -12.36 -19.53
N CYS A 45 -10.21 -11.82 -19.99
CA CYS A 45 -10.82 -10.62 -19.45
C CYS A 45 -12.14 -10.96 -18.77
N ARG A 46 -12.41 -10.36 -17.61
CA ARG A 46 -13.72 -10.42 -16.93
C ARG A 46 -14.11 -9.06 -16.39
N THR A 47 -15.37 -8.69 -16.58
CA THR A 47 -15.96 -7.51 -15.92
C THR A 47 -16.48 -7.90 -14.54
N TYR A 48 -16.15 -7.10 -13.53
CA TYR A 48 -16.57 -7.27 -12.15
C TYR A 48 -17.76 -6.36 -11.79
N PHE A 49 -18.36 -6.56 -10.62
CA PHE A 49 -19.61 -5.89 -10.24
C PHE A 49 -19.50 -4.36 -10.08
N ASP A 50 -18.30 -3.86 -9.80
CA ASP A 50 -17.96 -2.43 -9.74
C ASP A 50 -17.64 -1.84 -11.12
N GLY A 51 -17.72 -2.64 -12.17
CA GLY A 51 -17.32 -2.26 -13.52
C GLY A 51 -15.81 -2.20 -13.70
N ALA A 52 -15.00 -2.83 -12.85
CA ALA A 52 -13.60 -3.09 -13.14
C ALA A 52 -13.44 -4.22 -14.15
N CYS A 53 -12.39 -4.13 -14.96
CA CYS A 53 -11.97 -5.15 -15.89
C CYS A 53 -10.72 -5.82 -15.35
N ILE A 54 -10.80 -7.14 -15.14
CA ILE A 54 -9.68 -7.95 -14.67
C ILE A 54 -9.12 -8.70 -15.87
N ILE A 55 -7.89 -8.38 -16.23
CA ILE A 55 -7.14 -9.04 -17.30
C ILE A 55 -6.06 -9.90 -16.66
N THR A 56 -6.24 -11.20 -16.73
CA THR A 56 -5.25 -12.17 -16.25
C THR A 56 -4.53 -12.79 -17.42
N CYS A 57 -3.20 -12.77 -17.36
CA CYS A 57 -2.31 -13.20 -18.42
C CYS A 57 -1.31 -14.24 -17.89
N SER A 58 -1.24 -15.39 -18.57
CA SER A 58 -0.18 -16.39 -18.38
C SER A 58 0.67 -16.44 -19.65
N LEU A 59 1.57 -15.47 -19.79
CA LEU A 59 2.36 -15.25 -21.01
C LEU A 59 3.77 -15.80 -20.84
N SER A 60 4.22 -16.65 -21.77
CA SER A 60 5.56 -17.26 -21.68
C SER A 60 6.60 -16.62 -22.60
N SER A 61 6.23 -15.65 -23.44
CA SER A 61 7.16 -15.01 -24.39
C SER A 61 6.92 -13.50 -24.55
N GLN A 62 7.99 -12.75 -24.87
CA GLN A 62 7.91 -11.31 -25.16
C GLN A 62 6.96 -11.01 -26.34
N LYS A 63 6.95 -11.89 -27.35
CA LYS A 63 6.09 -11.74 -28.53
C LYS A 63 4.60 -11.77 -28.19
N ASP A 64 4.20 -12.55 -27.19
CA ASP A 64 2.79 -12.63 -26.79
C ASP A 64 2.35 -11.39 -26.03
N ILE A 65 3.22 -10.81 -25.20
CA ILE A 65 2.92 -9.55 -24.51
C ILE A 65 2.93 -8.35 -25.47
N ASP A 66 3.80 -8.35 -26.48
CA ASP A 66 3.83 -7.31 -27.51
C ASP A 66 2.52 -7.27 -28.31
N ARG A 67 1.97 -8.43 -28.66
CA ARG A 67 0.66 -8.56 -29.35
C ARG A 67 -0.48 -7.94 -28.56
N ILE A 68 -0.48 -8.10 -27.24
CA ILE A 68 -1.51 -7.52 -26.36
C ILE A 68 -1.40 -5.99 -26.36
N GLY A 69 -0.18 -5.46 -26.41
CA GLY A 69 0.05 -4.02 -26.51
C GLY A 69 -0.42 -3.38 -27.82
N ASP A 70 -0.67 -4.17 -28.87
CA ASP A 70 -1.24 -3.69 -30.13
C ASP A 70 -2.78 -3.67 -30.13
N ILE A 71 -3.43 -4.18 -29.08
CA ILE A 71 -4.88 -4.16 -28.93
C ILE A 71 -5.30 -2.82 -28.32
N PRO A 72 -6.01 -1.96 -29.07
CA PRO A 72 -6.46 -0.68 -28.53
C PRO A 72 -7.51 -0.93 -27.44
N ASN A 73 -7.48 -0.10 -26.39
CA ASN A 73 -8.49 -0.04 -25.33
C ASN A 73 -8.81 -1.42 -24.72
N LEU A 74 -7.84 -2.01 -24.01
CA LEU A 74 -8.03 -3.26 -23.26
C LEU A 74 -9.10 -3.15 -22.17
N CYS A 75 -9.43 -1.94 -21.73
CA CYS A 75 -10.55 -1.63 -20.86
C CYS A 75 -10.85 -0.13 -20.93
N ASP A 76 -12.13 0.23 -20.76
CA ASP A 76 -12.60 1.61 -20.64
C ASP A 76 -12.98 1.97 -19.19
N GLY A 77 -12.09 1.69 -18.23
CA GLY A 77 -12.49 1.68 -16.81
C GLY A 77 -11.35 1.51 -15.81
N HIS A 78 -11.55 0.62 -14.83
CA HIS A 78 -10.51 0.21 -13.88
C HIS A 78 -9.87 -1.07 -14.42
N VAL A 79 -8.55 -1.11 -14.55
CA VAL A 79 -7.83 -2.28 -15.07
C VAL A 79 -7.05 -2.93 -13.95
N HIS A 80 -7.26 -4.23 -13.75
CA HIS A 80 -6.34 -5.08 -13.01
C HIS A 80 -5.63 -6.01 -13.98
N PHE A 81 -4.38 -5.67 -14.34
CA PHE A 81 -3.54 -6.46 -15.23
C PHE A 81 -2.60 -7.34 -14.42
N VAL A 82 -2.73 -8.66 -14.58
CA VAL A 82 -1.94 -9.64 -13.81
C VAL A 82 -1.12 -10.51 -14.74
N LEU A 83 0.20 -10.48 -14.54
CA LEU A 83 1.16 -11.35 -15.22
C LEU A 83 1.63 -12.45 -14.26
N VAL A 84 1.36 -13.73 -14.56
CA VAL A 84 1.68 -14.86 -13.67
C VAL A 84 2.60 -15.87 -14.35
N HIS A 85 3.60 -16.40 -13.61
CA HIS A 85 4.50 -17.47 -14.07
C HIS A 85 5.21 -17.19 -15.40
N SER A 86 5.48 -15.91 -15.66
CA SER A 86 5.94 -15.43 -16.96
C SER A 86 7.46 -15.23 -16.98
N LYS A 87 8.08 -15.46 -18.14
CA LYS A 87 9.49 -15.17 -18.40
C LYS A 87 9.56 -14.16 -19.54
N VAL A 88 9.48 -12.87 -19.20
CA VAL A 88 9.48 -11.77 -20.17
C VAL A 88 10.55 -10.77 -19.77
N ASP A 89 11.12 -10.06 -20.74
CA ASP A 89 12.16 -9.07 -20.43
C ASP A 89 11.54 -7.84 -19.73
N GLY A 90 10.30 -7.49 -20.09
CA GLY A 90 9.48 -6.47 -19.43
C GLY A 90 8.12 -6.31 -20.13
N ILE A 91 7.29 -5.42 -19.58
CA ILE A 91 6.00 -5.03 -20.19
C ILE A 91 6.30 -3.96 -21.25
N PRO A 92 5.97 -4.18 -22.53
CA PRO A 92 6.33 -3.25 -23.60
C PRO A 92 5.63 -1.89 -23.41
N ALA A 93 6.30 -0.79 -23.79
CA ALA A 93 5.79 0.57 -23.63
C ALA A 93 4.41 0.78 -24.30
N LYS A 94 4.14 0.09 -25.42
CA LYS A 94 2.82 0.09 -26.06
C LYS A 94 1.72 -0.43 -25.14
N LEU A 95 1.97 -1.54 -24.44
CA LEU A 95 1.00 -2.10 -23.50
C LEU A 95 0.80 -1.16 -22.31
N TRP A 96 1.87 -0.57 -21.77
CA TRP A 96 1.74 0.49 -20.77
C TRP A 96 0.83 1.62 -21.25
N LYS A 97 1.01 2.11 -22.48
CA LYS A 97 0.15 3.16 -23.05
C LYS A 97 -1.33 2.77 -23.07
N VAL A 98 -1.63 1.51 -23.39
CA VAL A 98 -3.01 0.99 -23.40
C VAL A 98 -3.56 0.82 -21.98
N LEU A 99 -2.76 0.32 -21.03
CA LEU A 99 -3.18 0.15 -19.63
C LEU A 99 -3.41 1.52 -18.96
N LEU A 100 -2.58 2.52 -19.29
CA LEU A 100 -2.58 3.85 -18.69
C LEU A 100 -3.61 4.82 -19.27
N SER A 101 -4.43 4.39 -20.24
CA SER A 101 -5.60 5.15 -20.69
C SER A 101 -6.82 4.96 -19.77
N SER A 102 -6.74 4.02 -18.83
CA SER A 102 -7.79 3.70 -17.87
C SER A 102 -7.83 4.69 -16.71
N LYS A 103 -8.97 4.78 -16.03
CA LYS A 103 -9.17 5.67 -14.86
C LYS A 103 -8.36 5.20 -13.66
N THR A 104 -8.19 3.89 -13.50
CA THR A 104 -7.34 3.30 -12.47
C THR A 104 -6.66 2.09 -13.06
N VAL A 105 -5.40 1.87 -12.69
CA VAL A 105 -4.61 0.79 -13.25
C VAL A 105 -3.78 0.11 -12.16
N ASP A 106 -4.04 -1.18 -12.00
CA ASP A 106 -3.32 -2.05 -11.09
C ASP A 106 -2.54 -3.06 -11.94
N VAL A 107 -1.22 -2.98 -11.90
CA VAL A 107 -0.32 -3.91 -12.58
C VAL A 107 0.31 -4.82 -11.54
N THR A 108 0.05 -6.11 -11.63
CA THR A 108 0.60 -7.14 -10.75
C THR A 108 1.50 -8.09 -11.53
N ILE A 109 2.77 -8.18 -11.16
CA ILE A 109 3.73 -9.16 -11.70
C ILE A 109 3.98 -10.20 -10.61
N LYS A 110 3.60 -11.46 -10.86
CA LYS A 110 3.62 -12.52 -9.85
C LYS A 110 4.35 -13.77 -10.33
N HIS A 111 5.25 -14.31 -9.50
CA HIS A 111 6.03 -15.51 -9.80
C HIS A 111 6.74 -15.45 -11.16
N ALA A 112 7.21 -14.26 -11.56
CA ALA A 112 7.77 -14.02 -12.88
C ALA A 112 9.27 -13.67 -12.79
N GLY A 113 10.01 -13.98 -13.86
CA GLY A 113 11.34 -13.44 -14.07
C GLY A 113 11.24 -12.24 -15.00
N VAL A 114 11.40 -11.04 -14.46
CA VAL A 114 11.33 -9.79 -15.21
C VAL A 114 12.63 -9.01 -15.04
N LYS A 115 13.22 -8.56 -16.16
CA LYS A 115 14.47 -7.79 -16.10
C LYS A 115 14.21 -6.32 -15.76
N GLY A 116 13.10 -5.78 -16.27
CA GLY A 116 12.62 -4.43 -15.98
C GLY A 116 11.10 -4.36 -16.14
N LEU A 117 10.52 -3.20 -15.84
CA LEU A 117 9.10 -2.95 -16.13
C LEU A 117 8.85 -2.75 -17.61
N ILE A 118 9.83 -2.20 -18.29
CA ILE A 118 9.92 -2.12 -19.74
C ILE A 118 11.19 -2.88 -20.19
N PRO A 119 11.19 -3.45 -21.40
CA PRO A 119 12.37 -4.13 -21.93
C PRO A 119 13.62 -3.22 -21.90
N PRO A 120 14.79 -3.71 -21.46
CA PRO A 120 16.02 -2.93 -21.47
C PRO A 120 16.34 -2.33 -22.85
N GLY A 121 16.81 -1.07 -22.88
CA GLY A 121 17.13 -0.35 -24.12
C GLY A 121 15.92 0.27 -24.84
N THR A 122 14.71 0.17 -24.26
CA THR A 122 13.53 0.90 -24.75
C THR A 122 13.34 2.23 -24.01
N GLU A 123 12.55 3.15 -24.60
CA GLU A 123 12.18 4.45 -23.99
C GLU A 123 11.53 4.26 -22.61
N SER A 124 11.57 5.28 -21.75
CA SER A 124 10.86 5.34 -20.46
C SER A 124 9.38 4.95 -20.55
N ILE A 125 8.77 4.53 -19.45
CA ILE A 125 7.32 4.33 -19.37
C ILE A 125 6.61 5.61 -19.88
N PRO A 126 5.66 5.50 -20.83
CA PRO A 126 5.00 6.66 -21.42
C PRO A 126 4.32 7.49 -20.34
N LYS A 127 4.25 8.81 -20.56
CA LYS A 127 3.47 9.70 -19.69
C LYS A 127 2.05 9.16 -19.58
N ALA A 128 1.66 8.89 -18.36
CA ALA A 128 0.32 8.43 -18.04
C ALA A 128 -0.65 9.61 -18.01
N TYR A 129 -1.88 9.35 -18.42
CA TYR A 129 -3.01 10.28 -18.34
C TYR A 129 -4.15 9.65 -17.53
N THR A 130 -3.81 8.75 -16.60
CA THR A 130 -4.80 8.24 -15.66
C THR A 130 -5.24 9.38 -14.75
N SER A 131 -6.54 9.67 -14.79
CA SER A 131 -7.19 10.61 -13.86
C SER A 131 -7.44 10.01 -12.48
N GLY A 132 -6.98 8.78 -12.24
CA GLY A 132 -7.10 8.10 -10.95
C GLY A 132 -5.85 7.33 -10.55
N GLU A 133 -6.00 6.45 -9.58
CA GLU A 133 -4.88 5.80 -8.88
C GLU A 133 -4.17 4.77 -9.77
N ALA A 134 -2.90 4.55 -9.48
CA ALA A 134 -2.10 3.52 -10.09
C ALA A 134 -1.37 2.70 -9.03
N VAL A 135 -1.47 1.39 -9.15
CA VAL A 135 -0.78 0.45 -8.26
C VAL A 135 0.14 -0.41 -9.09
N ILE A 136 1.39 -0.52 -8.67
CA ILE A 136 2.35 -1.43 -9.27
C ILE A 136 2.83 -2.38 -8.20
N LYS A 137 2.46 -3.65 -8.35
CA LYS A 137 2.79 -4.73 -7.44
C LYS A 137 3.72 -5.73 -8.11
N ILE A 138 4.84 -6.02 -7.45
CA ILE A 138 5.80 -7.04 -7.83
C ILE A 138 5.85 -8.05 -6.68
N ASP A 139 5.55 -9.30 -6.97
CA ASP A 139 5.24 -10.32 -5.96
C ASP A 139 5.94 -11.65 -6.28
N HIS A 140 6.66 -12.22 -5.31
CA HIS A 140 7.35 -13.52 -5.43
C HIS A 140 8.17 -13.65 -6.74
N SER A 141 8.81 -12.57 -7.18
CA SER A 141 9.39 -12.47 -8.52
C SER A 141 10.91 -12.29 -8.46
N LYS A 142 11.59 -12.56 -9.58
CA LYS A 142 13.03 -12.24 -9.73
C LYS A 142 13.16 -10.94 -10.48
N VAL A 143 13.73 -9.96 -9.81
CA VAL A 143 14.07 -8.64 -10.34
C VAL A 143 15.57 -8.62 -10.66
N GLY A 144 15.94 -8.31 -11.90
CA GLY A 144 17.34 -8.23 -12.36
C GLY A 144 18.05 -6.93 -11.94
N GLU A 145 18.97 -6.42 -12.76
CA GLU A 145 19.53 -5.05 -12.64
C GLU A 145 18.43 -4.01 -12.92
N TRP A 146 17.58 -3.78 -11.93
CA TRP A 146 16.42 -2.91 -12.07
C TRP A 146 16.84 -1.45 -12.17
N ASP A 147 16.40 -0.79 -13.22
CA ASP A 147 16.54 0.65 -13.40
C ASP A 147 15.25 1.34 -13.00
N TRP A 148 15.24 1.97 -11.82
CA TRP A 148 14.08 2.67 -11.29
C TRP A 148 13.74 3.93 -12.11
N LYS A 149 14.66 4.44 -12.93
CA LYS A 149 14.40 5.58 -13.81
C LYS A 149 13.41 5.25 -14.91
N GLN A 150 13.12 3.97 -15.16
CA GLN A 150 12.04 3.56 -16.06
C GLN A 150 10.69 4.19 -15.66
N PHE A 151 10.49 4.47 -14.37
CA PHE A 151 9.32 5.16 -13.83
C PHE A 151 9.36 6.68 -13.86
N SER A 152 10.48 7.31 -14.20
CA SER A 152 10.62 8.77 -14.06
C SER A 152 9.54 9.56 -14.80
N ASN A 153 9.05 9.04 -15.92
CA ASN A 153 7.99 9.64 -16.73
C ASN A 153 6.58 9.13 -16.40
N PHE A 154 6.44 8.21 -15.47
CA PHE A 154 5.14 7.78 -14.96
C PHE A 154 4.50 8.90 -14.14
N TYR A 155 3.25 9.24 -14.46
CA TYR A 155 2.51 10.34 -13.83
C TYR A 155 1.04 9.94 -13.62
N SER A 156 0.59 9.81 -12.39
CA SER A 156 -0.85 9.69 -12.08
C SER A 156 -1.34 11.04 -11.60
N GLU A 157 -2.53 11.47 -12.02
CA GLU A 157 -3.14 12.69 -11.48
C GLU A 157 -3.52 12.57 -9.98
N LYS A 158 -3.57 11.35 -9.44
CA LYS A 158 -3.99 11.08 -8.06
C LYS A 158 -2.91 10.42 -7.22
N GLU A 159 -2.79 9.10 -7.30
CA GLU A 159 -1.90 8.34 -6.41
C GLU A 159 -1.11 7.29 -7.19
N LEU A 160 0.20 7.20 -6.93
CA LEU A 160 1.00 6.04 -7.27
C LEU A 160 1.34 5.26 -5.99
N THR A 161 1.02 3.98 -6.00
CA THR A 161 1.40 3.00 -4.98
C THR A 161 2.37 1.98 -5.57
N LEU A 162 3.51 1.80 -4.91
CA LEU A 162 4.49 0.77 -5.25
C LEU A 162 4.50 -0.31 -4.16
N VAL A 163 4.32 -1.56 -4.56
CA VAL A 163 4.37 -2.73 -3.67
C VAL A 163 5.40 -3.71 -4.22
N ILE A 164 6.39 -4.06 -3.39
CA ILE A 164 7.39 -5.08 -3.66
C ILE A 164 7.31 -6.09 -2.52
N ASP A 165 6.96 -7.33 -2.85
CA ASP A 165 6.65 -8.38 -1.88
C ASP A 165 7.33 -9.69 -2.29
N ASP A 166 7.93 -10.38 -1.32
CA ASP A 166 8.71 -11.62 -1.48
C ASP A 166 9.62 -11.64 -2.73
N THR A 167 10.20 -10.48 -3.05
CA THR A 167 11.01 -10.25 -4.24
C THR A 167 12.40 -9.87 -3.79
N PRO A 168 13.44 -10.70 -3.99
CA PRO A 168 14.77 -10.44 -3.43
C PRO A 168 15.31 -9.05 -3.81
N LEU A 169 15.51 -8.19 -2.81
CA LEU A 169 15.97 -6.81 -2.97
C LEU A 169 16.78 -6.40 -1.72
N SER A 170 18.05 -6.75 -1.68
CA SER A 170 18.90 -6.52 -0.50
C SER A 170 19.22 -5.04 -0.26
N ALA A 171 19.16 -4.20 -1.29
CA ALA A 171 19.40 -2.76 -1.23
C ALA A 171 18.58 -2.03 -2.31
N LEU A 172 18.26 -0.76 -2.04
CA LEU A 172 17.71 0.15 -3.04
C LEU A 172 18.84 0.84 -3.81
N GLY A 173 18.69 0.94 -5.13
CA GLY A 173 19.62 1.68 -5.99
C GLY A 173 19.59 3.18 -5.72
N ASP A 174 20.66 3.90 -6.10
CA ASP A 174 20.74 5.37 -5.97
C ASP A 174 19.70 6.10 -6.84
N ASP A 175 19.22 5.42 -7.86
CA ASP A 175 18.23 5.87 -8.82
C ASP A 175 16.78 5.68 -8.35
N PHE A 176 16.53 4.95 -7.25
CA PHE A 176 15.19 4.72 -6.69
C PHE A 176 14.44 6.03 -6.42
N ALA A 177 15.15 7.09 -6.03
CA ALA A 177 14.58 8.42 -5.81
C ALA A 177 13.97 9.05 -7.10
N SER A 178 14.22 8.46 -8.27
CA SER A 178 13.73 8.93 -9.58
C SER A 178 12.33 8.41 -9.92
N ILE A 179 11.73 7.57 -9.07
CA ILE A 179 10.42 6.97 -9.35
C ILE A 179 9.35 8.07 -9.47
N ALA A 180 8.62 8.04 -10.59
CA ALA A 180 7.44 8.87 -10.86
C ALA A 180 7.61 10.35 -10.55
N SER A 181 8.80 10.89 -10.80
CA SER A 181 9.15 12.29 -10.53
C SER A 181 8.75 12.77 -9.12
N GLY A 182 8.74 11.86 -8.13
CA GLY A 182 8.40 12.15 -6.74
C GLY A 182 6.92 12.02 -6.35
N GLN A 183 6.01 11.70 -7.27
CA GLN A 183 4.56 11.61 -7.01
C GLN A 183 4.10 10.26 -6.43
N VAL A 184 4.97 9.65 -5.63
CA VAL A 184 4.68 8.36 -4.97
C VAL A 184 4.04 8.63 -3.61
N HIS A 185 2.85 8.06 -3.40
CA HIS A 185 2.07 8.26 -2.19
C HIS A 185 2.26 7.12 -1.19
N LYS A 186 2.41 5.90 -1.67
CA LYS A 186 2.55 4.71 -0.83
C LYS A 186 3.66 3.82 -1.35
N ILE A 187 4.58 3.44 -0.47
CA ILE A 187 5.66 2.50 -0.76
C ILE A 187 5.56 1.35 0.24
N THR A 188 5.42 0.12 -0.26
CA THR A 188 5.50 -1.11 0.52
C THR A 188 6.63 -1.98 -0.02
N ILE A 189 7.58 -2.33 0.84
CA ILE A 189 8.68 -3.26 0.57
C ILE A 189 8.64 -4.29 1.68
N ASP A 190 8.12 -5.48 1.39
CA ASP A 190 7.86 -6.54 2.37
C ASP A 190 8.65 -7.79 1.99
N SER A 191 9.31 -8.42 2.98
CA SER A 191 9.92 -9.74 2.82
C SER A 191 10.94 -9.83 1.67
N THR A 192 11.64 -8.73 1.37
CA THR A 192 12.61 -8.68 0.25
C THR A 192 14.05 -8.94 0.68
N GLY A 193 14.30 -8.92 1.99
CA GLY A 193 15.63 -9.04 2.55
C GLY A 193 16.43 -7.73 2.55
N LEU A 194 15.77 -6.59 2.38
CA LEU A 194 16.38 -5.26 2.44
C LEU A 194 17.16 -5.07 3.76
N SER A 195 18.46 -4.83 3.68
CA SER A 195 19.32 -4.76 4.87
C SER A 195 19.76 -3.36 5.27
N SER A 196 19.62 -2.37 4.38
CA SER A 196 20.00 -1.00 4.66
C SER A 196 19.21 0.01 3.83
N ILE A 197 19.11 1.24 4.34
CA ILE A 197 18.48 2.38 3.68
C ILE A 197 19.50 3.52 3.68
N LYS A 198 19.78 4.10 2.52
CA LYS A 198 20.69 5.24 2.42
C LYS A 198 20.03 6.53 2.93
N ASN A 199 20.85 7.52 3.23
CA ASN A 199 20.35 8.87 3.45
C ASN A 199 19.60 9.36 2.22
N GLN A 200 18.54 10.13 2.44
CA GLN A 200 17.70 10.74 1.42
C GLN A 200 17.01 9.77 0.45
N GLN A 201 17.05 8.45 0.71
CA GLN A 201 16.48 7.42 -0.17
C GLN A 201 15.00 7.66 -0.48
N PHE A 202 14.24 8.21 0.48
CA PHE A 202 12.83 8.55 0.34
C PHE A 202 12.57 10.08 0.41
N ALA A 203 13.62 10.91 0.36
CA ALA A 203 13.47 12.36 0.47
C ALA A 203 12.83 13.01 -0.77
N SER A 204 12.91 12.35 -1.93
CA SER A 204 12.32 12.81 -3.18
C SER A 204 10.82 12.53 -3.30
N PHE A 205 10.17 11.99 -2.27
CA PHE A 205 8.73 11.68 -2.26
C PHE A 205 7.98 12.61 -1.28
N PRO A 206 7.76 13.89 -1.64
CA PRO A 206 7.11 14.85 -0.74
C PRO A 206 5.65 14.50 -0.43
N ASP A 207 5.02 13.70 -1.30
CA ASP A 207 3.63 13.28 -1.18
C ASP A 207 3.44 11.94 -0.45
N LEU A 208 4.53 11.33 0.02
CA LEU A 208 4.50 10.01 0.66
C LEU A 208 3.67 10.06 1.96
N SER A 209 2.55 9.34 1.96
CA SER A 209 1.65 9.20 3.10
C SER A 209 1.83 7.88 3.85
N SER A 210 2.35 6.84 3.19
CA SER A 210 2.62 5.55 3.80
C SER A 210 3.97 4.98 3.35
N LEU A 211 4.81 4.63 4.32
CA LEU A 211 6.04 3.89 4.13
C LEU A 211 6.03 2.61 4.94
N ALA A 212 6.07 1.48 4.26
CA ALA A 212 6.00 0.16 4.85
C ALA A 212 7.22 -0.66 4.42
N LEU A 213 8.10 -0.98 5.37
CA LEU A 213 9.38 -1.68 5.16
C LEU A 213 9.49 -2.94 6.04
N GLN A 214 8.36 -3.57 6.34
CA GLN A 214 8.27 -4.69 7.27
C GLN A 214 8.94 -5.98 6.76
N ASN A 215 9.23 -6.89 7.70
CA ASN A 215 9.75 -8.24 7.44
C ASN A 215 11.04 -8.25 6.60
N ASN A 216 11.89 -7.24 6.78
CA ASN A 216 13.17 -7.12 6.10
C ASN A 216 14.32 -7.42 7.08
N LYS A 217 15.55 -7.04 6.71
CA LYS A 217 16.76 -7.28 7.48
C LYS A 217 17.40 -5.99 7.99
N LEU A 218 16.60 -4.93 8.16
CA LEU A 218 17.09 -3.64 8.61
C LEU A 218 17.60 -3.75 10.05
N THR A 219 18.83 -3.34 10.29
CA THR A 219 19.42 -3.27 11.65
C THR A 219 19.41 -1.86 12.22
N SER A 220 19.24 -0.85 11.37
CA SER A 220 19.13 0.55 11.76
C SER A 220 18.27 1.33 10.77
N VAL A 221 17.73 2.46 11.23
CA VAL A 221 17.04 3.48 10.45
C VAL A 221 17.54 4.86 10.86
N SER A 222 17.41 5.85 9.97
CA SER A 222 17.82 7.22 10.24
C SER A 222 16.72 8.20 9.83
N ARG A 223 16.57 9.30 10.59
CA ARG A 223 15.66 10.37 10.21
C ARG A 223 15.99 10.97 8.83
N SER A 224 17.25 10.97 8.43
CA SER A 224 17.71 11.46 7.11
C SER A 224 17.25 10.62 5.93
N MET A 225 16.70 9.41 6.12
CA MET A 225 16.19 8.60 5.01
C MET A 225 14.93 9.20 4.37
N LEU A 226 14.21 10.05 5.11
CA LEU A 226 12.95 10.70 4.73
C LEU A 226 13.15 12.20 4.47
N ALA A 227 12.18 12.82 3.77
CA ALA A 227 12.13 14.26 3.57
C ALA A 227 12.07 15.03 4.91
N LYS A 228 12.63 16.23 4.95
CA LYS A 228 12.57 17.16 6.09
C LYS A 228 11.98 18.49 5.61
N PRO A 229 10.74 18.85 5.99
CA PRO A 229 9.76 18.06 6.75
C PRO A 229 9.10 16.93 5.91
N ALA A 230 8.59 15.90 6.57
CA ALA A 230 7.77 14.84 5.94
C ALA A 230 6.28 15.13 6.20
N ASN A 231 5.75 16.12 5.50
CA ASN A 231 4.45 16.73 5.82
C ASN A 231 3.24 15.81 5.68
N LYS A 232 3.30 14.79 4.79
CA LYS A 232 2.17 13.92 4.50
C LYS A 232 2.26 12.53 5.12
N LEU A 233 3.41 12.16 5.69
CA LEU A 233 3.65 10.80 6.17
C LEU A 233 2.78 10.50 7.40
N GLN A 234 1.81 9.60 7.24
CA GLN A 234 0.86 9.19 8.27
C GLN A 234 1.19 7.80 8.84
N PHE A 235 1.69 6.90 8.00
CA PHE A 235 1.91 5.50 8.35
C PHE A 235 3.38 5.12 8.14
N LEU A 236 4.03 4.64 9.21
CA LEU A 236 5.39 4.13 9.16
C LEU A 236 5.46 2.71 9.74
N HIS A 237 5.64 1.71 8.87
CA HIS A 237 5.75 0.31 9.29
C HIS A 237 7.19 -0.18 9.15
N LEU A 238 7.78 -0.59 10.27
CA LEU A 238 9.15 -1.09 10.40
C LEU A 238 9.18 -2.44 11.15
N ASN A 239 8.04 -3.10 11.31
CA ASN A 239 7.93 -4.34 12.06
C ASN A 239 8.64 -5.53 11.40
N GLY A 240 9.02 -6.55 12.17
CA GLY A 240 9.67 -7.75 11.62
C GLY A 240 11.07 -7.48 11.05
N ASN A 241 11.76 -6.48 11.58
CA ASN A 241 13.15 -6.17 11.21
C ASN A 241 14.09 -6.60 12.36
N SER A 242 15.35 -6.17 12.31
CA SER A 242 16.36 -6.43 13.35
C SER A 242 16.88 -5.14 13.97
N LEU A 243 16.02 -4.12 14.11
CA LEU A 243 16.40 -2.83 14.68
C LEU A 243 16.79 -2.99 16.15
N THR A 244 17.98 -2.51 16.51
CA THR A 244 18.50 -2.59 17.89
C THR A 244 18.36 -1.29 18.68
N SER A 245 18.26 -0.17 17.98
CA SER A 245 18.00 1.16 18.54
C SER A 245 17.26 2.04 17.53
N LEU A 246 16.70 3.15 18.02
CA LEU A 246 16.09 4.20 17.20
C LEU A 246 16.77 5.54 17.49
N PRO A 247 17.01 6.37 16.47
CA PRO A 247 17.53 7.72 16.71
C PRO A 247 16.47 8.58 17.42
N GLU A 248 16.92 9.48 18.31
CA GLU A 248 16.03 10.36 19.09
C GLU A 248 15.16 11.25 18.19
N ASP A 249 15.70 11.66 17.04
CA ASP A 249 15.02 12.53 16.08
C ASP A 249 14.21 11.77 15.01
N LEU A 250 14.00 10.45 15.15
CA LEU A 250 13.39 9.62 14.10
C LEU A 250 12.05 10.16 13.60
N PHE A 251 11.23 10.72 14.50
CA PHE A 251 9.89 11.24 14.18
C PHE A 251 9.83 12.77 14.13
N SER A 252 10.97 13.46 14.20
CA SER A 252 11.02 14.92 14.10
C SER A 252 10.48 15.41 12.74
N GLU A 253 9.76 16.53 12.73
CA GLU A 253 9.21 17.14 11.51
C GLU A 253 8.32 16.18 10.68
N MET A 254 7.49 15.38 11.36
CA MET A 254 6.46 14.51 10.77
C MET A 254 5.07 14.89 11.31
N PRO A 255 4.55 16.09 10.99
CA PRO A 255 3.36 16.65 11.65
C PRO A 255 2.06 15.88 11.36
N ALA A 256 2.07 14.95 10.41
CA ALA A 256 0.91 14.10 10.07
C ALA A 256 1.06 12.66 10.57
N LEU A 257 2.11 12.31 11.32
CA LEU A 257 2.37 10.92 11.69
C LEU A 257 1.30 10.41 12.69
N GLU A 258 0.59 9.36 12.29
CA GLU A 258 -0.54 8.80 13.04
C GLU A 258 -0.23 7.40 13.56
N VAL A 259 0.41 6.55 12.75
CA VAL A 259 0.61 5.13 13.05
C VAL A 259 2.06 4.73 12.84
N VAL A 260 2.62 4.09 13.87
CA VAL A 260 3.97 3.51 13.82
C VAL A 260 3.95 2.07 14.29
N TYR A 261 4.48 1.16 13.47
CA TYR A 261 4.68 -0.24 13.82
C TYR A 261 6.16 -0.61 13.87
N LEU A 262 6.60 -1.02 15.05
CA LEU A 262 7.97 -1.42 15.38
C LEU A 262 8.01 -2.78 16.10
N ARG A 263 6.89 -3.51 16.11
CA ARG A 263 6.80 -4.86 16.67
C ARG A 263 7.79 -5.82 16.01
N ASP A 264 8.16 -6.88 16.72
CA ASP A 264 9.04 -7.94 16.21
C ASP A 264 10.38 -7.37 15.71
N ASN A 265 11.07 -6.65 16.59
CA ASN A 265 12.42 -6.10 16.38
C ASN A 265 13.34 -6.52 17.55
N GLN A 266 14.53 -5.91 17.65
CA GLN A 266 15.53 -6.20 18.68
C GLN A 266 15.79 -4.99 19.59
N LEU A 267 14.78 -4.13 19.79
CA LEU A 267 14.90 -2.93 20.61
C LEU A 267 14.94 -3.29 22.09
N THR A 268 15.93 -2.77 22.81
CA THR A 268 16.06 -2.95 24.26
C THR A 268 15.62 -1.71 25.05
N SER A 269 15.70 -0.52 24.46
CA SER A 269 15.31 0.75 25.07
C SER A 269 14.78 1.74 24.02
N LEU A 270 14.25 2.89 24.48
CA LEU A 270 13.79 3.99 23.62
C LEU A 270 14.33 5.34 24.11
N PRO A 271 14.73 6.25 23.20
CA PRO A 271 15.10 7.62 23.57
C PRO A 271 13.94 8.36 24.24
N GLN A 272 14.24 9.13 25.29
CA GLN A 272 13.23 9.79 26.15
C GLN A 272 12.27 10.72 25.38
N ASN A 273 12.77 11.39 24.33
CA ASN A 273 12.00 12.36 23.57
C ASN A 273 11.51 11.83 22.22
N LEU A 274 11.64 10.52 21.96
CA LEU A 274 11.33 9.92 20.66
C LEU A 274 9.92 10.30 20.15
N LEU A 275 8.93 10.32 21.05
CA LEU A 275 7.52 10.58 20.70
C LEU A 275 7.10 12.05 20.90
N GLN A 276 8.00 12.93 21.34
CA GLN A 276 7.64 14.28 21.79
C GLN A 276 7.04 15.12 20.64
N SER A 277 7.70 15.10 19.48
CA SER A 277 7.36 15.90 18.29
C SER A 277 6.04 15.50 17.63
N VAL A 278 5.61 14.25 17.82
CA VAL A 278 4.42 13.65 17.19
C VAL A 278 3.36 13.27 18.22
N SER A 279 3.53 13.72 19.47
CA SER A 279 2.67 13.32 20.58
C SER A 279 1.21 13.69 20.35
N THR A 280 0.91 14.79 19.66
CA THR A 280 -0.48 15.25 19.40
C THR A 280 -1.17 14.54 18.24
N THR A 281 -0.41 13.92 17.33
CA THR A 281 -0.94 13.33 16.09
C THR A 281 -1.00 11.80 16.15
N LEU A 282 -0.12 11.18 16.94
CA LEU A 282 -0.06 9.73 17.07
C LEU A 282 -1.38 9.14 17.60
N GLN A 283 -1.95 8.27 16.79
CA GLN A 283 -3.13 7.48 17.08
C GLN A 283 -2.79 6.05 17.46
N ARG A 284 -1.66 5.48 17.01
CA ARG A 284 -1.24 4.13 17.38
C ARG A 284 0.27 3.96 17.28
N VAL A 285 0.86 3.38 18.32
CA VAL A 285 2.25 2.94 18.28
C VAL A 285 2.37 1.54 18.86
N ASP A 286 2.93 0.61 18.07
CA ASP A 286 3.05 -0.80 18.45
C ASP A 286 4.52 -1.23 18.46
N PHE A 287 4.97 -1.66 19.64
CA PHE A 287 6.34 -1.98 20.02
C PHE A 287 6.45 -3.41 20.61
N VAL A 288 5.38 -4.20 20.53
CA VAL A 288 5.32 -5.55 21.09
C VAL A 288 6.40 -6.47 20.50
N ASN A 289 6.79 -7.52 21.22
CA ASN A 289 7.82 -8.48 20.78
C ASN A 289 9.17 -7.80 20.47
N ASN A 290 9.64 -7.02 21.43
CA ASN A 290 11.00 -6.50 21.48
C ASN A 290 11.62 -6.91 22.83
N PRO A 291 12.94 -7.15 22.90
CA PRO A 291 13.63 -7.58 24.12
C PRO A 291 13.86 -6.42 25.09
N TRP A 292 12.78 -5.82 25.60
CA TRP A 292 12.84 -4.63 26.45
C TRP A 292 13.64 -4.85 27.74
N GLU A 293 14.61 -3.97 27.97
CA GLU A 293 15.33 -3.83 29.23
C GLU A 293 14.57 -2.86 30.14
N CYS A 294 13.86 -3.43 31.10
CA CYS A 294 13.02 -2.69 32.03
C CYS A 294 13.84 -2.14 33.19
N ASN A 295 14.26 -0.88 33.06
CA ASN A 295 14.98 -0.12 34.07
C ASN A 295 14.41 1.32 34.17
N CYS A 296 15.02 2.17 35.00
CA CYS A 296 14.57 3.56 35.18
C CYS A 296 14.62 4.41 33.90
N GLN A 297 15.47 4.07 32.93
CA GLN A 297 15.53 4.77 31.66
C GLN A 297 14.31 4.48 30.78
N LEU A 298 13.70 3.29 30.87
CA LEU A 298 12.49 2.99 30.12
C LEU A 298 11.22 3.56 30.79
N LEU A 299 11.30 3.95 32.06
CA LEU A 299 10.13 4.32 32.86
C LEU A 299 9.33 5.51 32.30
N TRP A 300 9.99 6.45 31.62
CA TRP A 300 9.34 7.63 31.03
C TRP A 300 8.15 7.24 30.11
N ILE A 301 8.26 6.09 29.43
CA ILE A 301 7.25 5.64 28.48
C ILE A 301 5.91 5.36 29.17
N THR A 302 5.93 4.98 30.44
CA THR A 302 4.71 4.71 31.24
C THR A 302 3.96 5.99 31.59
N LYS A 303 4.66 7.12 31.71
CA LYS A 303 4.07 8.45 31.93
C LYS A 303 3.42 9.00 30.66
N ASN A 304 3.94 8.58 29.50
CA ASN A 304 3.44 8.92 28.16
C ASN A 304 2.55 7.82 27.55
N ALA A 305 2.12 6.83 28.35
CA ALA A 305 1.27 5.74 27.89
C ALA A 305 -0.16 6.23 27.60
N LYS A 306 -0.30 6.94 26.47
CA LYS A 306 -1.60 7.16 25.83
C LYS A 306 -2.26 5.81 25.59
N THR A 307 -3.59 5.79 25.51
CA THR A 307 -4.42 4.58 25.31
C THR A 307 -4.02 3.71 24.11
N HIS A 308 -3.18 4.21 23.21
CA HIS A 308 -2.83 3.57 21.95
C HIS A 308 -1.34 3.16 21.81
N LEU A 309 -0.57 3.25 22.90
CA LEU A 309 0.81 2.75 22.94
C LEU A 309 0.84 1.29 23.46
N ASN A 310 1.37 0.38 22.67
CA ASN A 310 1.49 -1.04 23.04
C ASN A 310 2.96 -1.49 23.07
N MET A 311 3.54 -1.62 24.27
CA MET A 311 4.95 -1.98 24.46
C MET A 311 5.17 -3.49 24.69
N GLY A 312 4.13 -4.24 25.06
CA GLY A 312 4.29 -5.64 25.48
C GLY A 312 4.86 -5.79 26.90
N VAL A 313 5.87 -6.65 27.04
CA VAL A 313 6.42 -7.09 28.32
C VAL A 313 7.93 -6.89 28.39
N CYS A 314 8.47 -6.85 29.61
CA CYS A 314 9.90 -6.86 29.85
C CYS A 314 10.53 -8.19 29.45
N ALA A 315 11.72 -8.13 28.86
CA ALA A 315 12.60 -9.28 28.66
C ALA A 315 13.64 -9.38 29.77
N THR A 316 14.21 -8.24 30.17
CA THR A 316 15.20 -8.15 31.25
C THR A 316 14.86 -6.99 32.20
N PRO A 317 15.42 -6.94 33.42
CA PRO A 317 16.12 -8.03 34.12
C PRO A 317 15.19 -9.20 34.47
N GLU A 318 15.75 -10.35 34.87
CA GLU A 318 15.02 -11.60 35.11
C GLU A 318 13.86 -11.45 36.11
N ASN A 319 14.04 -10.67 37.17
CA ASN A 319 12.99 -10.40 38.17
C ASN A 319 11.79 -9.61 37.60
N LEU A 320 11.96 -8.92 36.47
CA LEU A 320 10.91 -8.19 35.77
C LEU A 320 10.45 -8.89 34.49
N ALA A 321 11.07 -10.00 34.09
CA ALA A 321 10.71 -10.72 32.87
C ALA A 321 9.21 -11.06 32.84
N ASN A 322 8.60 -10.91 31.66
CA ASN A 322 7.16 -11.10 31.40
C ASN A 322 6.22 -10.12 32.14
N LYS A 323 6.71 -9.18 32.93
CA LYS A 323 5.88 -8.10 33.49
C LYS A 323 5.52 -7.11 32.39
N LYS A 324 4.27 -6.62 32.39
CA LYS A 324 3.81 -5.62 31.42
C LYS A 324 4.54 -4.29 31.66
N ILE A 325 5.07 -3.70 30.59
CA ILE A 325 5.83 -2.44 30.68
C ILE A 325 4.98 -1.29 31.25
N ARG A 326 3.68 -1.27 30.93
CA ARG A 326 2.74 -0.28 31.48
C ARG A 326 2.66 -0.27 33.02
N ASN A 327 3.10 -1.35 33.69
CA ASN A 327 3.08 -1.48 35.14
C ASN A 327 4.42 -1.07 35.78
N LEU A 328 5.46 -0.68 35.02
CA LEU A 328 6.79 -0.41 35.57
C LEU A 328 6.80 0.66 36.66
N SER A 329 5.92 1.65 36.59
CA SER A 329 5.77 2.68 37.63
C SER A 329 5.39 2.14 39.02
N SER A 330 4.87 0.92 39.10
CA SER A 330 4.57 0.23 40.35
C SER A 330 5.61 -0.83 40.74
N LEU A 331 6.55 -1.13 39.85
CA LEU A 331 7.51 -2.23 40.00
C LEU A 331 8.95 -1.75 40.19
N LEU A 332 9.24 -0.51 39.81
CA LEU A 332 10.55 0.11 39.92
C LEU A 332 10.47 1.33 40.84
N GLU A 333 11.43 1.43 41.76
CA GLU A 333 11.68 2.65 42.53
C GLU A 333 12.77 3.46 41.81
N CYS A 334 12.30 4.47 41.08
CA CYS A 334 13.05 5.51 40.39
C CYS A 334 12.41 6.86 40.78
#